data_AF-A0A949I719-F1
#
_entry.id   AF-A0A949I719-F1
#
_cell.length_a   1.000
_cell.length_b   1.000
_cell.length_c   1.000
_cell.angle_alpha   90.00
_cell.angle_beta   90.00
_cell.angle_gamma   90.00
#
_symmetry.space_group_name_H-M   'P 1'
#
loop_
_entity.id
_entity.type
_entity.pdbx_description
1 polymer ?
#
loop_
_entity_poly.entity_id
_entity_poly.type
_entity_poly.pdbx_seq_one_letter_code
_entity_poly.pdbx_strand_id
1 'polypeptide(L)'
;GGHLDLCVLGAFQVSARGDLANWHTGAPDAIPAVGGAMDLAIGAKKTVVMMEHCTKAGESKIVPECTYPLTGLACVSRIYTDLAVLDITASGVRVVECAPGVSLSELQRVTAVDLLA
;
A
#
# COMPACT_ATOMS: atom_id res chain seq x y z
N GLY A 1 0.54 -7.86 20.96
CA GLY A 1 0.66 -6.96 22.12
C GLY A 1 0.87 -5.55 21.63
N GLY A 2 -0.23 -4.81 21.41
CA GLY A 2 -0.31 -3.50 20.73
C GLY A 2 0.38 -2.34 21.43
N HIS A 3 1.63 -2.56 21.81
CA HIS A 3 2.53 -1.59 22.43
C HIS A 3 3.24 -0.75 21.36
N LEU A 4 3.23 -1.18 20.10
CA LEU A 4 3.70 -0.39 18.97
C LEU A 4 2.57 0.52 18.50
N ASP A 5 2.78 1.83 18.60
CA ASP A 5 1.80 2.81 18.11
C ASP A 5 1.75 2.87 16.59
N LEU A 6 2.90 2.71 15.93
CA LEU A 6 3.05 2.85 14.48
C LEU A 6 4.03 1.80 13.94
N CYS A 7 3.66 1.17 12.82
CA CYS A 7 4.56 0.39 11.99
C CYS A 7 4.59 0.98 10.57
N VAL A 8 5.79 1.07 10.00
CA VAL A 8 6.02 1.47 8.60
C VAL A 8 6.58 0.27 7.85
N LEU A 9 5.89 -0.14 6.78
CA LEU A 9 6.29 -1.27 5.94
C LEU A 9 6.45 -0.86 4.48
N GLY A 10 7.27 -1.60 3.74
CA GLY A 10 7.22 -1.59 2.27
C GLY A 10 6.05 -2.44 1.77
N ALA A 11 5.66 -2.26 0.50
CA ALA A 11 4.64 -3.07 -0.15
C ALA A 11 4.96 -3.36 -1.62
N PHE A 12 4.52 -4.51 -2.10
CA PHE A 12 4.42 -4.80 -3.53
C PHE A 12 3.06 -4.34 -4.08
N GLN A 13 2.00 -4.54 -3.30
CA GLN A 13 0.65 -4.07 -3.58
C GLN A 13 -0.04 -3.64 -2.29
N VAL A 14 -0.90 -2.63 -2.41
CA VAL A 14 -1.90 -2.29 -1.40
C VAL A 14 -3.26 -2.23 -2.08
N SER A 15 -4.26 -2.92 -1.53
CA SER A 15 -5.61 -2.89 -2.08
C SER A 15 -6.35 -1.59 -1.74
N ALA A 16 -7.42 -1.27 -2.45
CA ALA A 16 -8.33 -0.15 -2.14
C ALA A 16 -8.95 -0.25 -0.73
N ARG A 17 -8.95 -1.46 -0.15
CA ARG A 17 -9.44 -1.76 1.21
C ARG A 17 -8.32 -1.79 2.26
N GLY A 18 -7.08 -1.57 1.86
CA GLY A 18 -5.92 -1.57 2.75
C GLY A 18 -5.32 -2.95 3.00
N ASP A 19 -5.58 -3.94 2.14
CA ASP A 19 -4.89 -5.23 2.20
C ASP A 19 -3.43 -5.04 1.78
N LEU A 20 -2.51 -5.63 2.53
CA LEU A 20 -1.07 -5.53 2.30
C LEU A 20 -0.56 -6.81 1.64
N ALA A 21 0.19 -6.70 0.55
CA ALA A 21 1.00 -7.79 0.02
C ALA A 21 2.46 -7.34 -0.12
N ASN A 22 3.37 -7.94 0.66
CA ASN A 22 4.77 -7.52 0.69
C ASN A 22 5.82 -8.61 0.95
N TRP A 23 5.44 -9.89 1.01
CA TRP A 23 6.37 -10.97 1.37
C TRP A 23 6.71 -11.93 0.23
N HIS A 24 5.89 -11.97 -0.83
CA HIS A 24 6.07 -12.85 -1.98
C HIS A 24 5.30 -12.35 -3.19
N THR A 25 5.78 -12.63 -4.41
CA THR A 25 5.15 -12.23 -5.67
C THR A 25 4.32 -13.34 -6.31
N GLY A 26 4.35 -14.55 -5.75
CA GLY A 26 3.67 -15.74 -6.28
C GLY A 26 4.50 -16.51 -7.32
N ALA A 27 5.68 -16.01 -7.72
CA ALA A 27 6.54 -16.71 -8.66
C ALA A 27 7.14 -17.98 -8.05
N PRO A 28 7.24 -19.11 -8.79
CA PRO A 28 7.75 -20.38 -8.27
C PRO A 28 9.18 -20.30 -7.69
N ASP A 29 10.01 -19.44 -8.27
CA ASP A 29 11.42 -19.26 -7.90
C ASP A 29 11.63 -18.07 -6.95
N ALA A 30 10.57 -17.37 -6.55
CA ALA A 30 10.69 -16.28 -5.59
C ALA A 30 10.91 -16.87 -4.20
N ILE A 31 11.97 -16.42 -3.52
CA ILE A 31 12.24 -16.82 -2.14
C ILE A 31 11.31 -16.03 -1.23
N PRO A 32 10.43 -16.67 -0.43
CA PRO A 32 9.60 -15.99 0.54
C PRO A 32 10.43 -15.21 1.56
N ALA A 33 10.08 -13.95 1.77
CA ALA A 33 10.66 -13.10 2.81
C ALA A 33 9.67 -12.91 3.98
N VAL A 34 9.06 -14.00 4.47
CA VAL A 34 8.16 -13.95 5.65
C VAL A 34 9.00 -13.87 6.92
N GLY A 35 9.55 -12.69 7.18
CA GLY A 35 10.01 -12.32 8.53
C GLY A 35 8.82 -11.94 9.41
N GLY A 36 9.03 -11.10 10.43
CA GLY A 36 7.97 -10.59 11.32
C GLY A 36 7.00 -9.58 10.69
N ALA A 37 6.89 -9.51 9.36
CA ALA A 37 6.06 -8.52 8.67
C ALA A 37 4.56 -8.71 8.99
N MET A 38 4.10 -9.96 9.07
CA MET A 38 2.72 -10.29 9.45
C MET A 38 2.42 -9.86 10.90
N ASP A 39 3.31 -10.20 11.84
CA ASP A 39 3.19 -9.79 13.24
C ASP A 39 3.18 -8.27 13.42
N LEU A 40 4.02 -7.57 12.66
CA LEU A 40 4.07 -6.10 12.69
C LEU A 40 2.81 -5.46 12.10
N ALA A 41 2.33 -5.96 10.95
CA ALA A 41 1.17 -5.41 10.26
C ALA A 41 -0.12 -5.53 11.10
N ILE A 42 -0.25 -6.61 11.88
CA ILE A 42 -1.41 -6.88 12.75
C ILE A 42 -1.18 -6.35 14.17
N GLY A 43 0.06 -6.36 14.65
CA GLY A 43 0.39 -6.08 16.04
C GLY A 43 0.52 -4.59 16.38
N ALA A 44 0.71 -3.71 15.40
CA ALA A 44 0.77 -2.26 15.61
C ALA A 44 -0.64 -1.64 15.66
N LYS A 45 -0.81 -0.57 16.43
CA LYS A 45 -2.08 0.19 16.46
C LYS A 45 -2.38 0.85 15.12
N LYS A 46 -1.34 1.23 14.38
CA LYS A 46 -1.44 1.81 13.05
C LYS A 46 -0.35 1.23 12.14
N THR A 47 -0.75 0.74 10.97
CA THR A 47 0.16 0.33 9.91
C THR A 47 0.07 1.30 8.75
N VAL A 48 1.22 1.81 8.32
CA VAL A 48 1.37 2.68 7.15
C VAL A 48 2.39 2.08 6.20
N VAL A 49 2.23 2.38 4.92
CA VAL A 49 3.10 1.87 3.86
C VAL A 49 3.93 3.00 3.28
N MET A 50 5.21 2.73 2.99
CA MET A 50 6.06 3.59 2.19
C MET A 50 6.56 2.79 0.97
N MET A 51 6.21 3.23 -0.23
CA MET A 51 6.54 2.52 -1.47
C MET A 51 6.60 3.46 -2.67
N GLU A 52 7.26 3.07 -3.76
CA GLU A 52 7.02 3.73 -5.05
C GLU A 52 5.58 3.49 -5.50
N HIS A 53 4.96 4.49 -6.13
CA HIS A 53 3.56 4.44 -6.55
C HIS A 53 3.33 3.37 -7.63
N CYS A 54 4.30 3.24 -8.54
CA CYS A 54 4.26 2.30 -9.65
C CYS A 54 5.39 1.27 -9.57
N THR A 55 5.26 0.20 -10.34
CA THR A 55 6.37 -0.69 -10.66
C THR A 55 7.32 -0.02 -11.65
N LYS A 56 8.48 -0.65 -11.91
CA LYS A 56 9.42 -0.21 -12.96
C LYS A 56 8.80 -0.21 -14.36
N ALA A 57 7.75 -0.99 -14.57
CA ALA A 57 7.00 -1.04 -15.83
C ALA A 57 5.89 0.03 -15.91
N GLY A 58 5.71 0.84 -14.86
CA GLY A 58 4.69 1.89 -14.80
C GLY A 58 3.31 1.41 -14.31
N GLU A 59 3.19 0.16 -13.88
CA GLU A 59 1.92 -0.39 -13.36
C GLU A 59 1.67 0.11 -11.93
N SER A 60 0.44 0.47 -11.61
CA SER A 60 0.09 0.93 -10.27
C SER A 60 0.25 -0.17 -9.23
N LYS A 61 0.82 0.18 -8.06
CA LYS A 61 0.86 -0.70 -6.88
C LYS A 61 -0.33 -0.50 -5.94
N ILE A 62 -1.14 0.53 -6.16
CA ILE A 62 -2.43 0.72 -5.47
C ILE A 62 -3.51 0.12 -6.37
N VAL A 63 -4.06 -1.02 -5.96
CA VAL A 63 -4.89 -1.88 -6.80
C VAL A 63 -6.28 -2.08 -6.20
N PRO A 64 -7.31 -2.44 -6.99
CA PRO A 64 -8.62 -2.77 -6.43
C PRO A 64 -8.57 -3.95 -5.45
N GLU A 65 -7.78 -4.98 -5.79
CA GLU A 65 -7.53 -6.18 -5.02
C GLU A 65 -6.09 -6.65 -5.26
N CYS A 66 -5.43 -7.13 -4.21
CA CYS A 66 -4.08 -7.69 -4.34
C CYS A 66 -4.12 -9.03 -5.07
N THR A 67 -3.23 -9.20 -6.04
CA THR A 67 -3.03 -10.48 -6.73
C THR A 67 -1.89 -11.29 -6.12
N TYR A 68 -0.99 -10.63 -5.38
CA TYR A 68 0.07 -11.29 -4.64
C TYR A 68 -0.41 -11.82 -3.28
N PRO A 69 0.23 -12.86 -2.74
CA PRO A 69 -0.08 -13.39 -1.42
C PRO A 69 -0.09 -12.29 -0.35
N LEU A 70 -1.19 -12.24 0.42
CA LEU A 70 -1.39 -11.22 1.43
C LEU A 70 -0.48 -11.42 2.64
N THR A 71 -0.01 -10.31 3.18
CA THR A 71 0.61 -10.16 4.50
C THR A 71 -0.43 -9.90 5.58
N GLY A 72 -1.44 -9.09 5.27
CA GLY A 72 -2.51 -8.73 6.20
C GLY A 72 -3.71 -8.14 5.49
N LEU A 73 -4.90 -8.43 5.98
CA LEU A 73 -6.17 -7.92 5.47
C LEU A 73 -6.49 -6.57 6.12
N ALA A 74 -6.90 -5.60 5.31
CA ALA A 74 -7.38 -4.28 5.73
C ALA A 74 -6.56 -3.62 6.86
N CYS A 75 -5.23 -3.81 6.85
CA CYS A 75 -4.35 -3.34 7.92
C CYS A 75 -3.70 -1.99 7.60
N VAL A 76 -3.58 -1.64 6.33
CA VAL A 76 -2.95 -0.39 5.89
C VAL A 76 -3.93 0.76 6.03
N SER A 77 -3.54 1.79 6.78
CA SER A 77 -4.33 3.00 6.99
C SER A 77 -3.90 4.17 6.11
N ARG A 78 -2.62 4.23 5.72
CA ARG A 78 -2.03 5.29 4.90
C ARG A 78 -0.89 4.76 4.04
N ILE A 79 -0.77 5.31 2.85
CA ILE A 79 0.29 5.02 1.88
C ILE A 79 1.04 6.32 1.59
N TYR A 80 2.36 6.27 1.69
CA TYR A 80 3.27 7.31 1.27
C TYR A 80 3.98 6.84 0.00
N THR A 81 3.89 7.62 -1.06
CA THR A 81 4.62 7.36 -2.30
C THR A 81 5.45 8.54 -2.74
N ASP A 82 6.25 8.32 -3.77
CA ASP A 82 6.97 9.35 -4.51
C ASP A 82 6.03 10.37 -5.20
N LEU A 83 4.74 10.05 -5.35
CA LEU A 83 3.75 10.89 -6.04
C LEU A 83 2.69 11.49 -5.12
N ALA A 84 2.34 10.84 -4.00
CA ALA A 84 1.26 11.31 -3.13
C ALA A 84 1.28 10.67 -1.74
N VAL A 85 0.54 11.31 -0.82
CA VAL A 85 0.07 10.73 0.43
C VAL A 85 -1.39 10.35 0.28
N LEU A 86 -1.71 9.08 0.55
CA LEU A 86 -3.04 8.52 0.36
C LEU A 86 -3.55 7.90 1.67
N ASP A 87 -4.78 8.19 2.05
CA ASP A 87 -5.48 7.50 3.14
C ASP A 87 -6.39 6.40 2.60
N ILE A 88 -6.36 5.23 3.26
CA ILE A 88 -7.37 4.19 3.05
C ILE A 88 -8.53 4.50 3.99
N THR A 89 -9.70 4.76 3.40
CA THR A 89 -10.92 5.08 4.15
C THR A 89 -12.02 4.08 3.84
N ALA A 90 -13.08 4.09 4.65
CA ALA A 90 -14.27 3.28 4.38
C ALA A 90 -14.94 3.60 3.03
N SER A 91 -14.71 4.79 2.47
CA SER A 91 -15.24 5.21 1.16
C SER A 91 -14.33 4.89 -0.02
N GLY A 92 -13.09 4.46 0.23
CA GLY A 92 -12.06 4.26 -0.79
C GLY A 92 -10.76 5.01 -0.50
N VAL A 93 -9.92 5.16 -1.52
CA VAL A 93 -8.59 5.76 -1.41
C VAL A 93 -8.70 7.28 -1.55
N ARG A 94 -8.37 8.01 -0.48
CA ARG A 94 -8.41 9.48 -0.43
C ARG A 94 -7.02 10.06 -0.63
N VAL A 95 -6.90 11.06 -1.50
CA VAL A 95 -5.69 11.86 -1.65
C VAL A 95 -5.61 12.85 -0.50
N VAL A 96 -4.55 12.77 0.29
CA VAL A 96 -4.26 13.74 1.35
C VAL A 96 -3.43 14.88 0.79
N GLU A 97 -2.41 14.54 0.00
CA GLU A 97 -1.48 15.49 -0.58
C GLU A 97 -0.84 14.88 -1.83
N CYS A 98 -0.67 15.68 -2.90
CA CYS A 98 0.15 15.30 -4.04
C CYS A 98 1.58 15.82 -3.84
N ALA A 99 2.57 15.07 -4.34
CA ALA A 99 3.95 15.55 -4.36
C ALA A 99 4.09 16.84 -5.19
N PRO A 100 5.10 17.68 -4.92
CA PRO A 100 5.31 18.91 -5.67
C PRO A 100 5.38 18.67 -7.18
N GLY A 101 4.55 19.39 -7.93
CA GLY A 101 4.47 19.27 -9.39
C GLY A 101 3.62 18.12 -9.92
N VAL A 102 3.00 17.31 -9.05
CA VAL A 102 2.04 16.26 -9.45
C VAL A 102 0.61 16.79 -9.34
N SER A 103 -0.11 16.84 -10.45
CA SER A 103 -1.55 17.15 -10.43
C SER A 103 -2.38 15.93 -10.03
N LEU A 104 -3.58 16.16 -9.49
CA LEU A 104 -4.53 15.10 -9.19
C LEU A 104 -4.89 14.27 -10.44
N SER A 105 -5.00 14.91 -11.60
CA SER A 105 -5.26 14.23 -12.87
C SER A 105 -4.12 13.31 -13.31
N GLU A 106 -2.86 13.71 -13.11
CA GLU A 106 -1.71 12.86 -13.42
C GLU A 106 -1.64 11.68 -12.45
N LEU A 107 -1.87 11.93 -11.16
CA LEU A 107 -1.92 10.89 -10.14
C LEU A 107 -3.01 9.86 -10.45
N GLN A 108 -4.22 10.31 -10.79
CA GLN A 108 -5.33 9.42 -11.17
C GLN A 108 -5.00 8.54 -12.38
N ARG A 109 -4.25 9.07 -13.36
CA ARG A 109 -3.85 8.30 -14.56
C ARG A 109 -2.91 7.14 -14.27
N VAL A 110 -2.17 7.19 -13.17
CA VAL A 110 -1.21 6.16 -12.76
C VAL A 110 -1.68 5.36 -11.54
N THR A 111 -2.91 5.59 -11.09
CA THR A 111 -3.55 4.84 -10.00
C THR A 111 -4.61 3.90 -10.57
N ALA A 112 -4.59 2.62 -10.20
CA ALA A 112 -5.55 1.64 -10.73
C ALA A 112 -6.92 1.65 -10.02
N VAL A 113 -7.17 2.63 -9.16
CA VAL A 113 -8.41 2.82 -8.41
C VAL A 113 -8.85 4.28 -8.51
N ASP A 114 -10.15 4.52 -8.38
CA ASP A 114 -10.68 5.88 -8.32
C ASP A 114 -10.23 6.57 -7.03
N LEU A 115 -9.65 7.75 -7.17
CA LEU A 115 -9.16 8.57 -6.07
C LEU A 115 -10.24 9.54 -5.61
N LEU A 116 -10.43 9.61 -4.29
CA LEU A 116 -11.25 10.63 -3.65
C LEU A 116 -10.39 11.86 -3.37
N ALA A 117 -10.84 13.03 -3.80
CA ALA A 117 -10.26 14.31 -3.40
C ALA A 117 -10.66 14.70 -1.96
#